data_AF-A0A0R3TBD5-F1
#
_entry.id   AF-A0A0R3TBD5-F1
#
_cell.length_a   1.000
_cell.length_b   1.000
_cell.length_c   1.000
_cell.angle_alpha   90.00
_cell.angle_beta   90.00
_cell.angle_gamma   90.00
#
_symmetry.space_group_name_H-M   'P 1'
#
loop_
_entity.id
_entity.type
_entity.pdbx_description
1 polymer ?
#
loop_
_entity_poly.entity_id
_entity_poly.type
_entity_poly.pdbx_seq_one_letter_code
_entity_poly.pdbx_strand_id
1 'polypeptide(L)'
;LGKPIQCWVPQEFKHPWEEYAENLCWIQNTYFLLPNEDVPEDDIEEQQVKYVGYYQWIVIVLAGQAMISWVPYLVWRVGSKRLPILLKSAREAAIPDRELRQKAVSCLVATLEEISESTARQKRVKSSLKRIFCSIRPNVKITLLFFFVRILFIGNSVGQIYLMKHFIGSNSSYFGIDMLNNLIAGRDWESTGQFPRVTYCTVNVRKMGQIKPAR
;
A
#
# COMPACT_ATOMS: atom_id res chain seq x y z
N LEU A 1 -15.64 -6.04 -23.73
CA LEU A 1 -15.39 -5.68 -22.31
C LEU A 1 -16.74 -5.78 -21.61
N GLY A 2 -16.87 -6.63 -20.59
CA GLY A 2 -18.15 -6.84 -19.89
C GLY A 2 -18.51 -5.70 -18.93
N LYS A 3 -19.77 -5.67 -18.47
CA LYS A 3 -20.22 -4.76 -17.41
C LYS A 3 -19.61 -5.16 -16.06
N PRO A 4 -19.27 -4.21 -15.16
CA PRO A 4 -18.62 -4.51 -13.87
C PRO A 4 -19.57 -5.17 -12.85
N ILE A 5 -20.87 -4.90 -12.95
CA ILE A 5 -21.93 -5.50 -12.13
C ILE A 5 -23.14 -5.79 -13.03
N GLN A 6 -23.86 -6.87 -12.72
CA GLN A 6 -25.15 -7.19 -13.33
C GLN A 6 -26.17 -7.33 -12.19
N CYS A 7 -27.27 -6.60 -12.29
CA CYS A 7 -28.30 -6.60 -11.26
C CYS A 7 -29.49 -7.45 -11.70
N TRP A 8 -30.03 -8.25 -10.79
CA TRP A 8 -31.34 -8.87 -10.98
C TRP A 8 -32.41 -7.85 -10.60
N VAL A 9 -33.10 -7.30 -11.60
CA VAL A 9 -34.17 -6.29 -11.39
C VAL A 9 -35.55 -6.89 -11.67
N PRO A 10 -36.64 -6.32 -11.10
CA PRO A 10 -37.99 -6.75 -11.39
C PRO A 10 -38.34 -6.64 -12.88
N GLN A 11 -39.22 -7.51 -13.36
CA GLN A 11 -39.57 -7.61 -14.78
C GLN A 11 -40.25 -6.33 -15.34
N GLU A 12 -40.79 -5.48 -14.46
CA GLU A 12 -41.41 -4.21 -14.84
C GLU A 12 -40.38 -3.16 -15.30
N PHE A 13 -39.09 -3.35 -14.97
CA PHE A 13 -38.04 -2.41 -15.33
C PHE A 13 -37.69 -2.55 -16.80
N LYS A 14 -37.84 -1.46 -17.57
CA LYS A 14 -37.34 -1.41 -18.95
C LYS A 14 -35.82 -1.32 -18.93
N HIS A 15 -35.19 -1.70 -20.04
CA HIS A 15 -33.72 -1.68 -20.22
C HIS A 15 -33.01 -0.39 -19.74
N PRO A 16 -33.52 0.84 -19.98
CA PRO A 16 -32.85 2.04 -19.45
C PRO A 16 -32.87 2.16 -17.92
N TRP A 17 -33.90 1.61 -17.26
CA TRP A 17 -34.00 1.58 -15.80
C TRP A 17 -33.09 0.50 -15.19
N GLU A 18 -32.91 -0.62 -15.90
CA GLU A 18 -31.93 -1.65 -15.54
C GLU A 18 -30.51 -1.06 -15.56
N GLU A 19 -30.11 -0.39 -16.66
CA GLU A 19 -28.80 0.27 -16.75
C GLU A 19 -28.63 1.38 -15.70
N TYR A 20 -29.69 2.10 -15.37
CA TYR A 20 -29.66 3.09 -14.29
C TYR A 20 -29.42 2.42 -12.93
N ALA A 21 -30.14 1.34 -12.62
CA ALA A 21 -29.98 0.60 -11.37
C ALA A 21 -28.59 -0.03 -11.26
N GLU A 22 -28.06 -0.62 -12.33
CA GLU A 22 -26.69 -1.15 -12.39
C GLU A 22 -25.65 -0.06 -12.08
N ASN A 23 -25.75 1.10 -12.72
CA ASN A 23 -24.82 2.21 -12.47
C ASN A 23 -24.96 2.77 -11.06
N LEU A 24 -26.19 2.88 -10.55
CA LEU A 24 -26.43 3.37 -9.20
C LEU A 24 -25.84 2.41 -8.16
N CYS A 25 -26.07 1.12 -8.30
CA CYS A 25 -25.52 0.09 -7.42
C CYS A 25 -24.01 -0.09 -7.56
N TRP A 26 -23.43 0.28 -8.70
CA TRP A 26 -21.98 0.34 -8.85
C TRP A 26 -21.36 1.51 -8.09
N ILE A 27 -22.04 2.66 -8.04
CA ILE A 27 -21.55 3.87 -7.37
C ILE A 27 -21.85 3.82 -5.88
N GLN A 28 -23.03 3.34 -5.50
CA GLN A 28 -23.39 3.08 -4.11
C GLN A 28 -22.67 1.82 -3.63
N ASN A 29 -22.28 1.78 -2.35
CA ASN A 29 -21.72 0.56 -1.80
C ASN A 29 -22.82 -0.50 -1.71
N THR A 30 -22.50 -1.74 -2.09
CA THR A 30 -23.38 -2.89 -1.87
C THR A 30 -23.13 -3.48 -0.49
N TYR A 31 -24.03 -4.34 -0.01
CA TYR A 31 -23.84 -5.07 1.25
C TYR A 31 -24.08 -6.56 1.06
N PHE A 32 -23.54 -7.36 1.97
CA PHE A 32 -23.68 -8.80 1.96
C PHE A 32 -24.52 -9.26 3.16
N LEU A 33 -25.39 -10.22 2.91
CA LEU A 33 -26.21 -10.91 3.90
C LEU A 33 -25.90 -12.39 3.83
N LEU A 34 -25.83 -13.05 4.99
CA LEU A 34 -25.71 -14.50 5.02
C LEU A 34 -27.03 -15.14 4.57
N PRO A 35 -27.02 -16.39 4.07
CA PRO A 35 -28.24 -17.07 3.62
C PRO A 35 -29.35 -17.22 4.68
N ASN A 36 -29.00 -17.09 5.96
CA ASN A 36 -29.93 -17.18 7.09
C ASN A 36 -30.41 -15.81 7.60
N GLU A 37 -29.96 -14.71 6.99
CA GLU A 37 -30.33 -13.35 7.37
C GLU A 37 -31.39 -12.82 6.40
N ASP A 38 -32.43 -12.20 6.95
CA ASP A 38 -33.48 -11.58 6.15
C ASP A 38 -33.00 -10.23 5.56
N VAL A 39 -33.63 -9.83 4.45
CA VAL A 39 -33.35 -8.53 3.83
C VAL A 39 -33.94 -7.44 4.73
N PRO A 40 -33.16 -6.42 5.14
CA PRO A 40 -33.66 -5.36 5.99
C PRO A 40 -34.81 -4.61 5.31
N GLU A 41 -35.91 -4.39 6.05
CA GLU A 41 -37.08 -3.65 5.55
C GLU A 41 -37.06 -2.17 5.99
N ASP A 42 -36.40 -1.87 7.12
CA ASP A 42 -36.34 -0.55 7.73
C ASP A 42 -34.97 0.14 7.55
N ASP A 43 -34.99 1.48 7.42
CA ASP A 43 -33.78 2.32 7.31
C ASP A 43 -32.77 2.12 8.46
N ILE A 44 -33.26 1.71 9.64
CA ILE A 44 -32.43 1.47 10.83
C ILE A 44 -31.64 0.17 10.69
N GLU A 45 -32.25 -0.87 10.12
CA GLU A 45 -31.62 -2.17 9.89
C GLU A 45 -30.64 -2.10 8.72
N GLU A 46 -30.97 -1.33 7.67
CA GLU A 46 -30.04 -1.03 6.58
C GLU A 46 -28.73 -0.37 7.07
N GLN A 47 -28.77 0.43 8.13
CA GLN A 47 -27.55 1.03 8.69
C GLN A 47 -26.64 0.04 9.41
N GLN A 48 -27.16 -1.11 9.84
CA GLN A 48 -26.39 -2.11 10.58
C GLN A 48 -25.65 -3.10 9.68
N VAL A 49 -25.98 -3.15 8.40
CA VAL A 49 -25.37 -4.09 7.45
C VAL A 49 -23.92 -3.73 7.12
N LYS A 50 -23.11 -4.76 6.89
CA LYS A 50 -21.71 -4.57 6.50
C LYS A 50 -21.61 -4.29 5.00
N TYR A 51 -21.33 -3.04 4.65
CA TYR A 51 -21.09 -2.63 3.27
C TYR A 51 -19.73 -3.13 2.73
N VAL A 52 -19.74 -3.52 1.46
CA VAL A 52 -18.65 -4.08 0.69
C VAL A 52 -18.13 -3.02 -0.29
N GLY A 53 -17.29 -2.10 0.21
CA GLY A 53 -16.72 -1.02 -0.61
C GLY A 53 -15.35 -1.35 -1.23
N TYR A 54 -14.68 -2.41 -0.80
CA TYR A 54 -13.27 -2.63 -1.14
C TYR A 54 -13.04 -2.97 -2.63
N TYR A 55 -14.01 -3.50 -3.36
CA TYR A 55 -13.85 -3.80 -4.80
C TYR A 55 -13.63 -2.55 -5.66
N GLN A 56 -14.24 -1.43 -5.28
CA GLN A 56 -14.08 -0.16 -5.99
C GLN A 56 -12.69 0.45 -5.74
N TRP A 57 -12.20 0.35 -4.50
CA TRP A 57 -10.98 1.05 -4.06
C TRP A 57 -9.70 0.22 -4.17
N ILE A 58 -9.80 -1.09 -4.40
CA ILE A 58 -8.66 -2.01 -4.36
C ILE A 58 -7.52 -1.57 -5.28
N VAL A 59 -7.83 -1.11 -6.50
CA VAL A 59 -6.80 -0.68 -7.47
C VAL A 59 -6.01 0.52 -6.96
N ILE A 60 -6.71 1.51 -6.38
CA ILE A 60 -6.10 2.73 -5.85
C ILE A 60 -5.24 2.39 -4.63
N VAL A 61 -5.76 1.54 -3.74
CA VAL A 61 -5.04 1.09 -2.55
C VAL A 61 -3.78 0.32 -2.93
N LEU A 62 -3.89 -0.65 -3.85
CA LEU A 62 -2.74 -1.43 -4.33
C LEU A 62 -1.67 -0.55 -4.98
N ALA A 63 -2.07 0.46 -5.77
CA ALA A 63 -1.13 1.43 -6.33
C ALA A 63 -0.41 2.22 -5.21
N GLY A 64 -1.15 2.65 -4.19
CA GLY A 64 -0.61 3.26 -2.98
C GLY A 64 0.39 2.34 -2.26
N GLN A 65 0.05 1.06 -2.07
CA GLN A 65 0.90 0.06 -1.44
C GLN A 65 2.23 -0.14 -2.21
N ALA A 66 2.16 -0.16 -3.55
CA ALA A 66 3.34 -0.23 -4.41
C ALA A 66 4.24 1.00 -4.24
N MET A 67 3.65 2.22 -4.21
CA MET A 67 4.40 3.46 -3.99
C MET A 67 5.06 3.50 -2.60
N ILE A 68 4.34 3.10 -1.55
CA ILE A 68 4.90 3.05 -0.18
C ILE A 68 6.05 2.04 -0.12
N SER A 69 5.95 0.93 -0.83
CA SER A 69 7.04 -0.06 -0.91
C SER A 69 8.29 0.43 -1.64
N TRP A 70 8.18 1.51 -2.40
CA TRP A 70 9.31 2.17 -3.05
C TRP A 70 10.05 3.16 -2.13
N VAL A 71 9.41 3.63 -1.06
CA VAL A 71 9.99 4.61 -0.12
C VAL A 71 11.30 4.14 0.50
N PRO A 72 11.43 2.91 1.05
CA PRO A 72 12.70 2.46 1.62
C PRO A 72 13.85 2.46 0.61
N TYR A 73 13.56 2.10 -0.64
CA TYR A 73 14.53 2.13 -1.73
C TYR A 73 14.95 3.57 -2.07
N LEU A 74 14.00 4.50 -2.13
CA LEU A 74 14.29 5.91 -2.40
C LEU A 74 15.17 6.52 -1.28
N VAL A 75 14.85 6.22 -0.01
CA VAL A 75 15.65 6.65 1.14
C VAL A 75 17.09 6.14 1.04
N TRP A 76 17.27 4.86 0.67
CA TRP A 76 18.59 4.31 0.42
C TRP A 76 19.31 5.01 -0.73
N ARG A 77 18.64 5.23 -1.85
CA ARG A 77 19.23 5.87 -3.04
C ARG A 77 19.67 7.31 -2.77
N VAL A 78 18.87 8.08 -2.05
CA VAL A 78 19.17 9.47 -1.69
C VAL A 78 20.24 9.56 -0.59
N GLY A 79 20.16 8.69 0.42
CA GLY A 79 21.11 8.67 1.54
C GLY A 79 22.49 8.13 1.17
N SER A 80 22.55 7.21 0.21
CA SER A 80 23.81 6.58 -0.24
C SER A 80 24.43 7.21 -1.48
N LYS A 81 24.00 8.39 -1.94
CA LYS A 81 24.44 9.02 -3.22
C LYS A 81 25.94 8.93 -3.55
N ARG A 82 26.83 8.94 -2.56
CA ARG A 82 28.30 8.81 -2.74
C ARG A 82 28.80 7.36 -2.87
N LEU A 83 28.10 6.38 -2.30
CA LEU A 83 28.49 4.96 -2.26
C LEU A 83 28.50 4.25 -3.65
N PRO A 84 27.49 4.40 -4.52
CA PRO A 84 27.50 3.75 -5.82
C PRO A 84 28.52 4.37 -6.78
N ILE A 85 28.86 5.64 -6.61
CA ILE A 85 29.98 6.29 -7.32
C ILE A 85 31.31 5.67 -6.90
N LEU A 86 31.54 5.52 -5.59
CA LEU A 86 32.73 4.85 -5.05
C LEU A 86 32.84 3.39 -5.50
N LEU A 87 31.74 2.62 -5.46
CA LEU A 87 31.72 1.21 -5.89
C LEU A 87 31.88 1.06 -7.41
N LYS A 88 31.28 1.94 -8.22
CA LYS A 88 31.43 1.93 -9.68
C LYS A 88 32.85 2.31 -10.08
N SER A 89 33.42 3.36 -9.48
CA SER A 89 34.82 3.76 -9.71
C SER A 89 35.81 2.70 -9.24
N ALA A 90 35.56 2.03 -8.11
CA ALA A 90 36.39 0.90 -7.64
C ALA A 90 36.29 -0.33 -8.57
N ARG A 91 35.09 -0.62 -9.10
CA ARG A 91 34.87 -1.70 -10.07
C ARG A 91 35.53 -1.41 -11.41
N GLU A 92 35.44 -0.17 -11.90
CA GLU A 92 36.10 0.28 -13.12
C GLU A 92 37.63 0.30 -12.97
N ALA A 93 38.15 0.59 -11.78
CA ALA A 93 39.58 0.47 -11.47
C ALA A 93 40.09 -0.98 -11.44
N ALA A 94 39.20 -1.97 -11.31
CA ALA A 94 39.54 -3.39 -11.35
C ALA A 94 39.56 -3.98 -12.78
N ILE A 95 39.13 -3.22 -13.78
CA ILE A 95 39.17 -3.61 -15.21
C ILE A 95 40.61 -3.42 -15.73
N PRO A 96 41.15 -4.34 -16.57
CA PRO A 96 42.55 -4.29 -17.01
C PRO A 96 42.91 -3.10 -17.93
N ASP A 97 41.95 -2.28 -18.33
CA ASP A 97 42.13 -1.22 -19.31
C ASP A 97 42.85 0.01 -18.70
N ARG A 98 44.02 0.36 -19.25
CA ARG A 98 45.02 1.21 -18.57
C ARG A 98 44.59 2.68 -18.47
N GLU A 99 43.93 3.22 -19.49
CA GLU A 99 43.48 4.62 -19.50
C GLU A 99 42.21 4.85 -18.67
N LEU A 100 41.25 3.92 -18.74
CA LEU A 100 40.02 3.98 -17.95
C LEU A 100 40.33 3.86 -16.45
N ARG A 101 41.28 2.97 -16.09
CA ARG A 101 41.75 2.80 -14.72
C ARG A 101 42.37 4.06 -14.15
N GLN A 102 43.20 4.78 -14.90
CA GLN A 102 43.83 6.02 -14.40
C GLN A 102 42.79 7.10 -14.08
N LYS A 103 41.74 7.24 -14.91
CA LYS A 103 40.63 8.19 -14.66
C LYS A 103 39.75 7.76 -13.48
N ALA A 104 39.47 6.46 -13.34
CA ALA A 104 38.71 5.93 -12.22
C ALA A 104 39.48 6.06 -10.89
N VAL A 105 40.81 5.87 -10.91
CA VAL A 105 41.69 6.03 -9.74
C VAL A 105 41.81 7.49 -9.34
N SER A 106 41.97 8.43 -10.28
CA SER A 106 42.05 9.87 -9.94
C SER A 106 40.75 10.40 -9.32
N CYS A 107 39.60 9.97 -9.84
CA CYS A 107 38.29 10.24 -9.26
C CYS A 107 38.17 9.66 -7.83
N LEU A 108 38.61 8.41 -7.64
CA LEU A 108 38.57 7.74 -6.34
C LEU A 108 39.47 8.44 -5.31
N VAL A 109 40.69 8.83 -5.70
CA VAL A 109 41.61 9.60 -4.85
C VAL A 109 41.00 10.93 -4.42
N ALA A 110 40.40 11.69 -5.35
CA ALA A 110 39.74 12.96 -5.01
C ALA A 110 38.59 12.77 -4.01
N THR A 111 37.79 11.70 -4.16
CA THR A 111 36.72 11.40 -3.18
C THR A 111 37.26 10.99 -1.81
N LEU A 112 38.36 10.25 -1.75
CA LEU A 112 39.00 9.85 -0.50
C LEU A 112 39.65 11.05 0.21
N GLU A 113 40.21 11.99 -0.56
CA GLU A 113 40.79 13.22 -0.04
C GLU A 113 39.70 14.10 0.62
N GLU A 114 38.53 14.26 -0.02
CA GLU A 114 37.38 14.97 0.55
C GLU A 114 36.87 14.29 1.85
N ILE A 115 36.88 12.95 1.91
CA ILE A 115 36.53 12.18 3.11
C ILE A 115 37.58 12.38 4.23
N SER A 116 38.86 12.45 3.86
CA SER A 116 39.95 12.66 4.82
C SER A 116 39.92 14.08 5.41
N GLU A 117 39.67 15.10 4.59
CA GLU A 117 39.56 16.49 5.01
C GLU A 117 38.33 16.72 5.89
N SER A 118 37.18 16.15 5.52
CA SER A 118 35.96 16.25 6.33
C SER A 118 36.13 15.59 7.70
N THR A 119 36.84 14.46 7.76
CA THR A 119 37.19 13.79 9.03
C THR A 119 38.18 14.62 9.86
N ALA A 120 39.15 15.29 9.21
CA ALA A 120 40.10 16.18 9.88
C ALA A 120 39.43 17.45 10.42
N ARG A 121 38.46 18.03 9.68
CA ARG A 121 37.65 19.17 10.12
C ARG A 121 36.75 18.81 11.32
N GLN A 122 36.16 17.60 11.34
CA GLN A 122 35.39 17.12 12.50
C GLN A 122 36.22 17.04 13.79
N LYS A 123 37.50 16.61 13.71
CA LYS A 123 38.39 16.54 14.89
C LYS A 123 38.71 17.90 15.52
N ARG A 124 38.55 19.01 14.78
CA ARG A 124 38.83 20.38 15.28
C ARG A 124 37.65 21.00 16.05
N VAL A 125 36.48 20.36 16.11
CA VAL A 125 35.29 20.90 16.78
C VAL A 125 35.31 20.59 18.29
N LYS A 126 35.42 21.65 19.12
CA LYS A 126 35.59 21.55 20.59
C LYS A 126 34.29 21.34 21.40
N SER A 127 33.10 21.56 20.83
CA SER A 127 31.80 21.46 21.54
C SER A 127 31.28 20.02 21.67
N SER A 128 30.95 19.58 22.90
CA SER A 128 30.51 18.22 23.24
C SER A 128 29.17 17.82 22.59
N LEU A 129 28.22 18.74 22.45
CA LEU A 129 26.88 18.46 21.90
C LEU A 129 26.91 18.31 20.36
N LYS A 130 27.72 19.14 19.68
CA LYS A 130 28.01 18.98 18.25
C LYS A 130 28.90 17.77 17.95
N ARG A 131 29.66 17.28 18.94
CA ARG A 131 30.45 16.06 18.81
C ARG A 131 29.56 14.83 18.66
N ILE A 132 28.42 14.70 19.34
CA ILE A 132 27.59 13.49 19.23
C ILE A 132 26.97 13.35 17.82
N PHE A 133 26.39 14.44 17.27
CA PHE A 133 25.75 14.43 15.95
C PHE A 133 26.73 14.58 14.77
N CYS A 134 27.90 15.20 14.98
CA CYS A 134 28.96 15.36 13.97
C CYS A 134 30.28 14.63 14.31
N SER A 135 30.32 13.57 15.13
CA SER A 135 31.53 12.72 15.34
C SER A 135 31.33 11.27 14.93
N ILE A 136 30.20 10.96 14.29
CA ILE A 136 30.00 9.64 13.71
C ILE A 136 30.89 9.58 12.46
N ARG A 137 31.89 8.68 12.49
CA ARG A 137 32.78 8.43 11.35
C ARG A 137 31.92 8.19 10.09
N PRO A 138 32.34 8.68 8.91
CA PRO A 138 31.56 8.53 7.68
C PRO A 138 31.16 7.07 7.41
N ASN A 139 32.02 6.11 7.76
CA ASN A 139 31.72 4.67 7.70
C ASN A 139 30.57 4.25 8.63
N VAL A 140 30.56 4.72 9.88
CA VAL A 140 29.49 4.42 10.86
C VAL A 140 28.17 5.07 10.43
N LYS A 141 28.21 6.25 9.78
CA LYS A 141 27.02 6.91 9.24
C LYS A 141 26.35 6.08 8.13
N ILE A 142 27.14 5.48 7.24
CA ILE A 142 26.63 4.58 6.18
C ILE A 142 26.06 3.30 6.78
N THR A 143 26.74 2.70 7.75
CA THR A 143 26.26 1.50 8.44
C THR A 143 24.95 1.77 9.18
N LEU A 144 24.82 2.88 9.90
CA LEU A 144 23.58 3.28 10.56
C LEU A 144 22.45 3.54 9.56
N LEU A 145 22.74 4.20 8.42
CA LEU A 145 21.77 4.38 7.34
C LEU A 145 21.28 3.04 6.78
N PHE A 146 22.16 2.06 6.62
CA PHE A 146 21.81 0.72 6.17
C PHE A 146 20.84 0.04 7.14
N PHE A 147 21.17 0.02 8.44
CA PHE A 147 20.28 -0.55 9.45
C PHE A 147 18.94 0.18 9.51
N PHE A 148 18.95 1.51 9.43
CA PHE A 148 17.73 2.32 9.39
C PHE A 148 16.83 1.96 8.19
N VAL A 149 17.40 1.86 6.98
CA VAL A 149 16.67 1.44 5.78
C VAL A 149 16.12 0.03 5.94
N ARG A 150 16.87 -0.90 6.53
CA ARG A 150 16.39 -2.28 6.78
C ARG A 150 15.22 -2.29 7.76
N ILE A 151 15.27 -1.50 8.82
CA ILE A 151 14.13 -1.32 9.74
C ILE A 151 12.94 -0.74 8.99
N LEU A 152 13.16 0.24 8.10
CA LEU A 152 12.09 0.85 7.29
C LEU A 152 11.46 -0.14 6.30
N PHE A 153 12.24 -1.08 5.75
CA PHE A 153 11.71 -2.19 4.96
C PHE A 153 10.82 -3.12 5.80
N ILE A 154 11.28 -3.52 6.99
CA ILE A 154 10.49 -4.37 7.90
C ILE A 154 9.20 -3.66 8.32
N GLY A 155 9.31 -2.39 8.71
CA GLY A 155 8.16 -1.56 9.08
C GLY A 155 7.17 -1.38 7.93
N ASN A 156 7.67 -1.16 6.70
CA ASN A 156 6.81 -1.14 5.52
C ASN A 156 6.09 -2.48 5.33
N SER A 157 6.80 -3.62 5.37
CA SER A 157 6.16 -4.93 5.21
C SER A 157 5.06 -5.20 6.25
N VAL A 158 5.29 -4.86 7.52
CA VAL A 158 4.27 -4.98 8.57
C VAL A 158 3.11 -4.02 8.31
N GLY A 159 3.40 -2.78 7.92
CA GLY A 159 2.40 -1.78 7.54
C GLY A 159 1.51 -2.22 6.37
N GLN A 160 2.09 -2.86 5.34
CA GLN A 160 1.33 -3.38 4.21
C GLN A 160 0.31 -4.45 4.64
N ILE A 161 0.70 -5.35 5.55
CA ILE A 161 -0.19 -6.38 6.10
C ILE A 161 -1.32 -5.74 6.91
N TYR A 162 -1.00 -4.77 7.77
CA TYR A 162 -2.01 -4.10 8.58
C TYR A 162 -2.99 -3.25 7.74
N LEU A 163 -2.48 -2.59 6.70
CA LEU A 163 -3.30 -1.84 5.76
C LEU A 163 -4.30 -2.77 5.07
N MET A 164 -3.85 -3.94 4.59
CA MET A 164 -4.74 -4.91 3.95
C MET A 164 -5.77 -5.49 4.94
N LYS A 165 -5.37 -5.76 6.19
CA LYS A 165 -6.29 -6.19 7.26
C LYS A 165 -7.41 -5.17 7.47
N HIS A 166 -7.04 -3.90 7.61
CA HIS A 166 -8.00 -2.83 7.84
C HIS A 166 -8.91 -2.61 6.63
N PHE A 167 -8.34 -2.64 5.41
CA PHE A 167 -9.07 -2.44 4.17
C PHE A 167 -10.14 -3.51 3.90
N ILE A 168 -9.85 -4.77 4.18
CA ILE A 168 -10.81 -5.89 4.04
C ILE A 168 -11.79 -5.91 5.23
N GLY A 169 -11.44 -5.30 6.36
CA GLY A 169 -12.24 -5.34 7.58
C GLY A 169 -12.28 -6.75 8.20
N SER A 170 -11.14 -7.45 8.18
CA SER A 170 -10.96 -8.75 8.84
C SER A 170 -10.40 -8.57 10.26
N ASN A 171 -10.84 -9.42 11.19
CA ASN A 171 -10.41 -9.38 12.59
C ASN A 171 -8.99 -9.97 12.78
N SER A 172 -8.56 -10.89 11.92
CA SER A 172 -7.26 -11.56 12.04
C SER A 172 -6.15 -10.86 11.24
N SER A 173 -4.94 -10.83 11.80
CA SER A 173 -3.75 -10.31 11.09
C SER A 173 -3.19 -11.33 10.08
N TYR A 174 -3.59 -12.59 10.20
CA TYR A 174 -3.24 -13.68 9.28
C TYR A 174 -4.34 -13.96 8.26
N PHE A 175 -5.06 -12.91 7.83
CA PHE A 175 -6.25 -13.05 6.98
C PHE A 175 -6.01 -13.93 5.74
N GLY A 176 -4.83 -13.85 5.11
CA GLY A 176 -4.51 -14.61 3.91
C GLY A 176 -4.36 -16.12 4.16
N ILE A 177 -3.82 -16.51 5.32
CA ILE A 177 -3.70 -17.92 5.70
C ILE A 177 -5.06 -18.47 6.11
N ASP A 178 -5.83 -17.70 6.89
CA ASP A 178 -7.18 -18.09 7.30
C ASP A 178 -8.08 -18.31 6.09
N MET A 179 -8.03 -17.40 5.11
CA MET A 179 -8.76 -17.51 3.86
C MET A 179 -8.32 -18.74 3.05
N LEU A 180 -7.01 -18.99 2.92
CA LEU A 180 -6.53 -20.17 2.21
C LEU A 180 -6.98 -21.47 2.87
N ASN A 181 -6.92 -21.54 4.21
CA ASN A 181 -7.39 -22.70 4.97
C ASN A 181 -8.90 -22.92 4.80
N ASN A 182 -9.69 -21.84 4.80
CA ASN A 182 -11.13 -21.93 4.54
C ASN A 182 -11.41 -22.44 3.11
N LEU A 183 -10.67 -21.97 2.10
CA LEU A 183 -10.80 -22.45 0.73
C LEU A 183 -10.42 -23.94 0.59
N ILE A 184 -9.34 -24.38 1.23
CA ILE A 184 -8.92 -25.80 1.23
C ILE A 184 -9.96 -26.67 1.95
N ALA A 185 -10.56 -26.16 3.02
CA ALA A 185 -11.63 -26.84 3.75
C ALA A 185 -12.99 -26.82 3.03
N GLY A 186 -13.10 -26.19 1.86
CA GLY A 186 -14.36 -26.06 1.11
C GLY A 186 -15.38 -25.12 1.76
N ARG A 187 -14.93 -24.19 2.62
CA ARG A 187 -15.81 -23.15 3.20
C ARG A 187 -15.86 -21.95 2.28
N ASP A 188 -16.96 -21.85 1.54
CA ASP A 188 -17.19 -20.77 0.59
C ASP A 188 -17.59 -19.45 1.27
N TRP A 189 -17.60 -18.39 0.45
CA TRP A 189 -17.99 -17.02 0.81
C TRP A 189 -19.39 -16.94 1.42
N GLU A 190 -20.29 -17.85 1.06
CA GLU A 190 -21.66 -17.94 1.62
C GLU A 190 -21.65 -18.18 3.14
N SER A 191 -20.66 -18.93 3.64
CA SER A 191 -20.53 -19.26 5.07
C SER A 191 -19.63 -18.29 5.83
N THR A 192 -18.62 -17.74 5.17
CA THR A 192 -17.58 -16.91 5.80
C THR A 192 -17.89 -15.42 5.70
N GLY A 193 -18.74 -15.01 4.76
CA GLY A 193 -18.99 -13.61 4.41
C GLY A 193 -17.76 -12.86 3.90
N GLN A 194 -16.68 -13.57 3.55
CA GLN A 194 -15.47 -13.00 3.01
C GLN A 194 -15.51 -13.08 1.48
N PHE A 195 -15.28 -11.96 0.80
CA PHE A 195 -15.29 -11.87 -0.66
C PHE A 195 -16.56 -12.43 -1.32
N PRO A 196 -17.75 -11.92 -0.95
CA PRO A 196 -19.00 -12.36 -1.53
C PRO A 196 -19.05 -12.05 -3.03
N ARG A 197 -19.60 -13.00 -3.78
CA ARG A 197 -19.78 -12.86 -5.24
C ARG A 197 -21.15 -12.27 -5.59
N VAL A 198 -22.11 -12.41 -4.68
CA VAL A 198 -23.46 -11.87 -4.79
C VAL A 198 -23.67 -10.91 -3.62
N THR A 199 -24.14 -9.71 -3.91
CA THR A 199 -24.40 -8.66 -2.93
C THR A 199 -25.72 -7.98 -3.22
N TYR A 200 -26.31 -7.38 -2.19
CA TYR A 200 -27.56 -6.64 -2.26
C TYR A 200 -27.30 -5.13 -2.34
N CYS A 201 -28.23 -4.42 -2.97
CA CYS A 201 -28.19 -2.99 -3.17
C CYS A 201 -29.63 -2.45 -3.09
N THR A 202 -29.83 -1.40 -2.31
CA THR A 202 -31.13 -0.78 -2.11
C THR A 202 -31.27 0.44 -3.01
N VAL A 203 -32.24 0.38 -3.94
CA VAL A 203 -32.47 1.45 -4.92
C VAL A 203 -33.69 2.27 -4.49
N ASN A 204 -33.43 3.48 -4.01
CA ASN A 204 -34.48 4.40 -3.59
C ASN A 204 -35.10 5.13 -4.79
N VAL A 205 -36.29 4.69 -5.21
CA VAL A 205 -37.06 5.32 -6.29
C VAL A 205 -38.09 6.28 -5.71
N ARG A 206 -38.01 7.57 -6.08
CA ARG A 206 -39.03 8.55 -5.71
C ARG A 206 -40.22 8.44 -6.65
N LYS A 207 -41.39 8.08 -6.12
CA LYS A 207 -42.65 8.10 -6.87
C LYS A 207 -43.35 9.45 -6.68
N MET A 208 -43.94 9.99 -7.74
CA MET A 208 -44.78 11.20 -7.65
C MET A 208 -45.93 10.93 -6.67
N GLY A 209 -46.05 11.73 -5.60
CA GLY A 209 -47.08 11.59 -4.56
C GLY A 209 -46.60 11.04 -3.21
N GLN A 210 -45.33 10.64 -3.05
CA GLN A 210 -44.79 10.29 -1.74
C GLN A 210 -44.60 11.53 -0.85
N ILE A 211 -45.25 11.52 0.31
CA ILE A 211 -45.11 12.55 1.35
C ILE A 211 -43.69 12.42 1.92
N LYS A 212 -42.95 13.52 2.03
CA LYS A 212 -41.62 13.51 2.68
C LYS A 212 -41.80 13.00 4.11
N PRO A 213 -40.97 12.06 4.61
CA PRO A 213 -40.96 11.75 6.03
C PRO A 213 -40.68 13.05 6.80
N ALA A 214 -41.52 13.34 7.79
CA ALA A 214 -41.33 14.49 8.66
C ALA A 214 -39.99 14.32 9.38
N ARG A 215 -39.12 15.31 9.24
CA ARG A 215 -37.77 15.33 9.81
C ARG A 215 -37.81 15.45 11.33
#